data_AF-A0A8J4XQ75-F1
#
_entry.id   AF-A0A8J4XQ75-F1
#
_cell.length_a   1.000
_cell.length_b   1.000
_cell.length_c   1.000
_cell.angle_alpha   90.00
_cell.angle_beta   90.00
_cell.angle_gamma   90.00
#
_symmetry.space_group_name_H-M   'P 1'
#
loop_
_entity.id
_entity.type
_entity.pdbx_description
1 polymer ?
#
loop_
_entity_poly.entity_id
_entity_poly.type
_entity_poly.pdbx_seq_one_letter_code
_entity_poly.pdbx_strand_id
1 'polypeptide(L)'
;MMAEFCSIPTCGKQITSDRAEVHDKGLEGLLRTSIEREDGLQSVFERKRSQLPVPVHGKCRREYIRPRSITSYKRKREEEPLDSDWGTSSSKLRSRTRVFNIKEDSLYCAKTVIDYNVETKIPRNRRVRAHDAMTKATLQSVIEKAGDRHDEWGDAVRLRVPMS
;
A
#
# COMPACT_ATOMS: atom_id res chain seq x y z
N MET A 1 14.77 34.61 -30.12
CA MET A 1 13.89 33.44 -30.31
C MET A 1 12.89 33.42 -29.16
N MET A 2 11.59 33.48 -29.43
CA MET A 2 10.57 33.38 -28.39
C MET A 2 10.51 31.93 -27.90
N ALA A 3 10.71 31.70 -26.59
CA ALA A 3 10.61 30.37 -26.02
C ALA A 3 9.15 29.94 -25.93
N GLU A 4 8.78 28.88 -26.65
CA GLU A 4 7.45 28.29 -26.54
C GLU A 4 7.37 27.41 -25.27
N PHE A 5 6.36 27.64 -24.44
CA PHE A 5 6.12 26.87 -23.23
C PHE A 5 5.08 25.78 -23.46
N CYS A 6 5.24 24.65 -22.77
CA CYS A 6 4.28 23.57 -22.83
C CYS A 6 2.94 24.01 -22.25
N SER A 7 1.89 23.86 -23.05
CA SER A 7 0.56 24.30 -22.66
C SER A 7 -0.17 23.40 -21.67
N ILE A 8 0.42 22.27 -21.26
CA ILE A 8 -0.11 21.45 -20.18
C ILE A 8 0.37 22.07 -18.86
N PRO A 9 -0.53 22.59 -18.00
CA PRO A 9 -0.16 23.38 -16.82
C PRO A 9 0.73 22.63 -15.82
N THR A 10 0.60 21.29 -15.76
CA THR A 10 1.41 20.44 -14.87
C THR A 10 2.88 20.31 -15.29
N CYS A 11 3.25 20.74 -16.51
CA CYS A 11 4.62 20.68 -16.98
C CYS A 11 5.45 21.89 -16.57
N GLY A 12 4.97 23.11 -16.88
CA GLY A 12 5.67 24.37 -16.56
C GLY A 12 7.02 24.59 -17.27
N LYS A 13 7.42 23.71 -18.19
CA LYS A 13 8.72 23.76 -18.88
C LYS A 13 8.60 24.26 -20.32
N GLN A 14 9.70 24.84 -20.82
CA GLN A 14 9.85 25.19 -22.23
C GLN A 14 9.91 23.94 -23.12
N ILE A 15 9.46 24.08 -24.36
CA ILE A 15 9.52 23.03 -25.37
C ILE A 15 10.90 23.08 -26.05
N THR A 16 11.84 22.30 -25.52
CA THR A 16 13.19 22.16 -26.10
C THR A 16 13.28 20.96 -27.05
N SER A 17 12.43 19.94 -26.87
CA SER A 17 12.39 18.71 -27.66
C SER A 17 10.99 18.07 -27.58
N ASP A 18 10.67 17.15 -28.51
CA ASP A 18 9.37 16.44 -28.56
C ASP A 18 8.16 17.39 -28.66
N ARG A 19 8.23 18.37 -29.56
CA ARG A 19 7.12 19.31 -29.84
C ARG A 19 5.97 18.55 -30.50
N ALA A 20 4.78 18.71 -29.93
CA ALA A 20 3.54 18.24 -30.51
C ALA A 20 2.52 19.39 -30.52
N GLU A 21 1.71 19.45 -31.58
CA GLU A 21 0.65 20.43 -31.74
C GLU A 21 -0.70 19.79 -31.46
N VAL A 22 -1.51 20.48 -30.66
CA VAL A 22 -2.85 20.03 -30.29
C VAL A 22 -3.86 20.89 -31.02
N HIS A 23 -4.61 20.26 -31.92
CA HIS A 23 -5.77 20.83 -32.60
C HIS A 23 -7.07 20.53 -31.82
N ASP A 24 -8.22 20.94 -32.35
CA ASP A 24 -9.55 20.83 -31.71
C ASP A 24 -9.82 19.47 -31.05
N LYS A 25 -9.73 18.38 -31.83
CA LYS A 25 -9.97 17.01 -31.32
C LYS A 25 -9.01 16.62 -30.20
N GLY A 26 -7.77 17.10 -30.28
CA GLY A 26 -6.78 16.85 -29.24
C GLY A 26 -7.08 17.63 -27.96
N LEU A 27 -7.58 18.85 -28.10
CA LEU A 27 -7.97 19.72 -26.99
C LEU A 27 -9.22 19.19 -26.28
N GLU A 28 -10.20 18.66 -27.01
CA GLU A 28 -11.36 17.96 -26.46
C GLU A 28 -10.93 16.75 -25.61
N GLY A 29 -9.92 16.00 -26.07
CA GLY A 29 -9.33 14.92 -25.30
C GLY A 29 -8.71 15.39 -23.98
N LEU A 30 -8.01 16.54 -23.98
CA LEU A 30 -7.45 17.15 -22.77
C LEU A 30 -8.54 17.65 -21.82
N LEU A 31 -9.61 18.27 -22.35
CA LEU A 31 -10.77 18.72 -21.57
C LEU A 31 -11.46 17.57 -20.86
N ARG A 32 -11.79 16.50 -21.60
CA ARG A 32 -12.40 15.30 -21.02
C ARG A 32 -11.51 14.70 -19.94
N THR A 33 -10.20 14.62 -20.21
CA THR A 33 -9.22 14.12 -19.25
C THR A 33 -9.17 14.98 -17.98
N SER A 34 -9.24 16.32 -18.10
CA SER A 34 -9.25 17.24 -16.95
C SER A 34 -10.49 17.07 -16.09
N ILE A 35 -11.66 16.94 -16.72
CA ILE A 35 -12.93 16.62 -16.04
C ILE A 35 -12.82 15.28 -15.32
N GLU A 36 -12.32 14.25 -16.01
CA GLU A 36 -12.13 12.94 -15.43
C GLU A 36 -11.15 12.98 -14.25
N ARG A 37 -10.08 13.76 -14.32
CA ARG A 37 -9.08 13.90 -13.24
C ARG A 37 -9.57 14.75 -12.06
N GLU A 38 -10.61 15.56 -12.25
CA GLU A 38 -11.08 16.57 -11.30
C GLU A 38 -9.96 17.54 -10.87
N ASP A 39 -9.06 17.89 -11.79
CA ASP A 39 -7.89 18.73 -11.50
C ASP A 39 -8.16 20.24 -11.62
N GLY A 40 -9.38 20.63 -12.02
CA GLY A 40 -9.80 22.02 -12.17
C GLY A 40 -9.17 22.75 -13.37
N LEU A 41 -8.43 22.06 -14.24
CA LEU A 41 -7.74 22.67 -15.38
C LEU A 41 -8.63 22.86 -16.62
N GLN A 42 -9.90 22.45 -16.56
CA GLN A 42 -10.84 22.52 -17.68
C GLN A 42 -10.97 23.93 -18.26
N SER A 43 -11.08 24.95 -17.40
CA SER A 43 -11.21 26.36 -17.80
C SER A 43 -9.95 26.90 -18.48
N VAL A 44 -8.77 26.36 -18.11
CA VAL A 44 -7.50 26.69 -18.75
C VAL A 44 -7.46 26.14 -20.17
N PHE A 45 -7.92 24.91 -20.38
CA PHE A 45 -8.00 24.32 -21.71
C PHE A 45 -9.08 24.99 -22.58
N GLU A 46 -10.22 25.38 -22.01
CA GLU A 46 -11.27 26.13 -22.73
C GLU A 46 -10.74 27.46 -23.27
N ARG A 47 -9.98 28.21 -22.47
CA ARG A 47 -9.37 29.48 -22.91
C ARG A 47 -8.43 29.29 -24.10
N LYS A 48 -7.83 28.11 -24.25
CA LYS A 48 -6.89 27.80 -25.33
C LYS A 48 -7.57 27.42 -26.65
N ARG A 49 -8.90 27.26 -26.70
CA ARG A 49 -9.63 27.07 -27.96
C ARG A 49 -9.40 28.21 -28.96
N SER A 50 -9.25 29.45 -28.48
CA SER A 50 -8.97 30.60 -29.36
C SER A 50 -7.51 30.71 -29.81
N GLN A 51 -6.63 29.80 -29.35
CA GLN A 51 -5.18 29.84 -29.58
C GLN A 51 -4.68 28.56 -30.26
N LEU A 52 -5.52 27.89 -31.04
CA LEU A 52 -5.16 26.67 -31.76
C LEU A 52 -4.29 26.99 -32.98
N PRO A 53 -3.31 26.11 -33.33
CA PRO A 53 -2.88 24.93 -32.59
C PRO A 53 -2.02 25.26 -31.38
N VAL A 54 -2.21 24.48 -30.30
CA VAL A 54 -1.55 24.74 -29.02
C VAL A 54 -0.30 23.86 -28.87
N PRO A 55 0.88 24.42 -28.58
CA PRO A 55 2.12 23.65 -28.48
C PRO A 55 2.24 22.95 -27.11
N VAL A 56 2.57 21.66 -27.12
CA VAL A 56 2.80 20.82 -25.93
C VAL A 56 3.98 19.88 -26.15
N HIS A 57 4.54 19.32 -25.09
CA HIS A 57 5.42 18.15 -25.24
C HIS A 57 4.57 16.92 -25.60
N GLY A 58 5.01 16.13 -26.58
CA GLY A 58 4.37 14.87 -26.97
C GLY A 58 4.27 13.88 -25.80
N LYS A 59 5.30 13.81 -24.96
CA LYS A 59 5.31 13.05 -23.71
C LYS A 59 4.26 13.57 -22.71
N CYS A 60 4.19 14.88 -22.48
CA CYS A 60 3.21 15.46 -21.55
C CYS A 60 1.78 15.16 -21.98
N ARG A 61 1.47 15.30 -23.28
CA ARG A 61 0.15 14.95 -23.82
C ARG A 61 -0.20 13.49 -23.57
N ARG A 62 0.72 12.58 -23.89
CA ARG A 62 0.50 11.14 -23.69
C ARG A 62 0.29 10.79 -22.22
N GLU A 63 1.13 11.33 -21.35
CA GLU A 63 1.08 11.05 -19.92
C GLU A 63 -0.18 11.64 -19.26
N TYR A 64 -0.61 12.82 -19.69
CA TYR A 64 -1.79 13.47 -19.14
C TYR A 64 -3.07 12.66 -19.42
N ILE A 65 -3.24 12.19 -20.66
CA ILE A 65 -4.43 11.44 -21.14
C ILE A 65 -4.37 9.95 -20.73
N ARG A 66 -3.23 9.45 -20.28
CA ARG A 66 -3.04 8.02 -19.98
C ARG A 66 -3.97 7.57 -18.83
N PRO A 67 -4.79 6.51 -18.99
CA PRO A 67 -5.73 6.06 -17.96
C PRO A 67 -5.07 5.77 -16.60
N ARG A 68 -3.87 5.17 -16.61
CA ARG A 68 -3.08 4.90 -15.39
C ARG A 68 -2.71 6.19 -14.64
N SER A 69 -2.47 7.26 -15.36
CA SER A 69 -2.07 8.55 -14.80
C SER A 69 -3.28 9.32 -14.28
N ILE A 70 -4.46 9.10 -14.85
CA ILE A 70 -5.75 9.58 -14.32
C ILE A 70 -6.05 8.88 -12.98
N THR A 71 -6.02 7.54 -12.95
CA THR A 71 -6.32 6.77 -11.73
C THR A 71 -5.33 7.05 -10.61
N SER A 72 -4.03 7.19 -10.93
CA SER A 72 -3.03 7.59 -9.94
C SER A 72 -3.26 8.98 -9.38
N TYR A 73 -3.78 9.93 -10.18
CA TYR A 73 -4.07 11.27 -9.70
C TYR A 73 -5.25 11.28 -8.72
N LYS A 74 -6.32 10.54 -9.05
CA LYS A 74 -7.49 10.39 -8.16
C LYS A 74 -7.12 9.80 -6.80
N ARG A 75 -6.32 8.71 -6.80
CA ARG A 75 -5.88 8.06 -5.55
C ARG A 75 -5.10 9.00 -4.64
N LYS A 76 -4.20 9.81 -5.19
CA LYS A 76 -3.43 10.78 -4.40
C LYS A 76 -4.35 11.82 -3.74
N ARG A 77 -5.38 12.29 -4.43
CA ARG A 77 -6.35 13.24 -3.89
C ARG A 77 -7.19 12.63 -2.75
N GLU A 78 -7.57 11.36 -2.88
CA GLU A 78 -8.26 10.62 -1.81
C GLU A 78 -7.35 10.37 -0.58
N GLU A 79 -6.04 10.38 -0.77
CA GLU A 79 -5.04 10.16 0.28
C GLU A 79 -4.58 11.44 1.00
N GLU A 80 -4.97 12.64 0.54
CA GLU A 80 -4.62 13.92 1.19
C GLU A 80 -5.34 14.04 2.55
N PRO A 81 -4.60 14.01 3.67
CA PRO A 81 -5.16 14.36 4.97
C PRO A 81 -5.24 15.88 5.07
N LEU A 82 -6.39 16.39 5.48
CA LEU A 82 -6.42 17.63 6.25
C LEU A 82 -5.45 17.43 7.43
N ASP A 83 -4.60 18.43 7.60
CA ASP A 83 -3.61 18.61 8.66
C ASP A 83 -2.19 18.08 8.36
N SER A 84 -1.32 19.08 8.26
CA SER A 84 0.12 19.07 8.31
C SER A 84 0.70 18.04 9.27
N ASP A 85 1.52 17.13 8.75
CA ASP A 85 2.94 17.11 9.09
C ASP A 85 3.69 16.22 8.10
N TRP A 86 4.91 16.66 7.79
CA TRP A 86 5.82 16.12 6.80
C TRP A 86 6.07 14.61 6.97
N GLY A 87 5.58 13.78 6.04
CA GLY A 87 5.97 12.37 5.98
C GLY A 87 5.10 11.48 5.10
N THR A 88 5.54 11.30 3.85
CA THR A 88 5.32 10.14 2.96
C THR A 88 3.95 9.45 3.04
N SER A 89 3.12 9.65 2.02
CA SER A 89 1.85 8.94 1.77
C SER A 89 2.08 7.44 1.49
N SER A 90 2.45 6.71 2.54
CA SER A 90 2.31 5.27 2.61
C SER A 90 0.88 5.00 3.03
N SER A 91 0.21 4.09 2.30
CA SER A 91 -1.03 3.41 2.69
C SER A 91 -1.17 3.36 4.22
N LYS A 92 -2.32 3.71 4.79
CA LYS A 92 -2.57 3.65 6.24
C LYS A 92 -2.20 2.26 6.78
N LEU A 93 -0.94 2.09 7.18
CA LEU A 93 -0.44 0.89 7.84
C LEU A 93 -1.17 0.82 9.19
N ARG A 94 -1.46 -0.38 9.69
CA ARG A 94 -2.04 -0.55 11.05
C ARG A 94 -1.21 0.15 12.14
N SER A 95 0.08 0.37 11.89
CA SER A 95 0.97 1.15 12.77
C SER A 95 0.63 2.64 12.86
N ARG A 96 -0.15 3.19 11.93
CA ARG A 96 -0.58 4.59 11.94
C ARG A 96 -1.75 4.84 12.89
N THR A 97 -2.53 3.81 13.21
CA THR A 97 -3.60 3.87 14.23
C THR A 97 -3.10 3.63 15.66
N ARG A 98 -2.00 2.91 15.82
CA ARG A 98 -1.34 2.71 17.11
C ARG A 98 0.15 2.44 16.90
N VAL A 99 0.98 3.23 17.56
CA VAL A 99 2.44 3.03 17.61
C VAL A 99 2.73 2.01 18.70
N PHE A 100 3.29 0.86 18.33
CA PHE A 100 3.73 -0.14 19.30
C PHE A 100 4.93 0.38 20.07
N ASN A 101 4.83 0.46 21.40
CA ASN A 101 5.94 0.86 22.25
C ASN A 101 6.58 -0.39 22.87
N ILE A 102 7.81 -0.73 22.49
CA ILE A 102 8.52 -1.92 23.00
C ILE A 102 8.62 -1.94 24.54
N LYS A 103 8.64 -0.76 25.18
CA LYS A 103 8.69 -0.65 26.64
C LYS A 103 7.33 -0.88 27.28
N GLU A 104 6.28 -0.34 26.69
CA GLU A 104 4.96 -0.28 27.34
C GLU A 104 3.99 -1.34 26.81
N ASP A 105 4.21 -1.91 25.63
CA ASP A 105 3.30 -2.85 24.98
C ASP A 105 3.82 -4.29 25.03
N SER A 106 2.92 -5.22 25.34
CA SER A 106 3.22 -6.65 25.30
C SER A 106 3.46 -7.14 23.87
N LEU A 107 4.56 -7.87 23.64
CA LEU A 107 4.89 -8.47 22.35
C LEU A 107 3.86 -9.52 21.86
N TYR A 108 3.11 -10.15 22.78
CA TYR A 108 2.20 -11.24 22.46
C TYR A 108 0.77 -10.78 22.17
N CYS A 109 0.31 -9.76 22.90
CA CYS A 109 -1.07 -9.29 22.81
C CYS A 109 -1.21 -7.84 22.38
N ALA A 110 -0.10 -7.12 22.19
CA ALA A 110 -0.05 -5.70 21.85
C ALA A 110 -1.00 -4.87 22.74
N LYS A 111 -1.06 -5.16 24.04
CA LYS A 111 -1.76 -4.37 25.05
C LYS A 111 -0.74 -3.65 25.89
N THR A 112 -1.07 -2.44 26.33
CA THR A 112 -0.24 -1.70 27.27
C THR A 112 -0.15 -2.48 28.57
N VAL A 113 1.08 -2.84 28.94
CA VAL A 113 1.43 -3.47 30.21
C VAL A 113 1.60 -2.34 31.21
N ILE A 114 0.66 -2.24 32.15
CA ILE A 114 0.61 -1.15 33.13
C ILE A 114 1.58 -1.41 34.30
N ASP A 115 2.04 -2.66 34.48
CA ASP A 115 2.93 -3.03 35.59
C ASP A 115 3.79 -4.25 35.24
N TYR A 116 5.11 -4.07 35.21
CA TYR A 116 6.10 -5.13 34.95
C TYR A 116 6.11 -6.21 36.04
N ASN A 117 5.70 -5.86 37.27
CA ASN A 117 5.70 -6.78 38.41
C ASN A 117 4.43 -7.66 38.47
N VAL A 118 3.47 -7.42 37.56
CA VAL A 118 2.18 -8.12 37.49
C VAL A 118 2.01 -8.80 36.13
N GLU A 119 3.11 -9.19 35.46
CA GLU A 119 3.06 -10.12 34.32
C GLU A 119 2.57 -11.51 34.77
N THR A 120 1.29 -11.59 35.08
CA THR A 120 0.60 -12.85 35.31
C THR A 120 0.36 -13.46 33.94
N LYS A 121 0.87 -14.68 33.73
CA LYS A 121 0.49 -15.49 32.56
C LYS A 121 -1.03 -15.39 32.42
N ILE A 122 -1.52 -15.11 31.21
CA ILE A 122 -2.96 -15.08 30.90
C ILE A 122 -3.62 -16.27 31.61
N PRO A 123 -4.69 -16.07 32.40
CA PRO A 123 -5.25 -17.15 33.19
C PRO A 123 -5.71 -18.27 32.26
N ARG A 124 -5.58 -19.53 32.71
CA ARG A 124 -5.70 -20.72 31.85
C ARG A 124 -7.01 -20.76 31.06
N ASN A 125 -8.08 -20.22 31.63
CA ASN A 125 -9.41 -20.10 31.02
C ASN A 125 -9.51 -19.08 29.88
N ARG A 126 -8.60 -18.10 29.81
CA ARG A 126 -8.53 -17.06 28.77
C ARG A 126 -7.41 -17.31 27.75
N ARG A 127 -6.62 -18.37 27.92
CA ARG A 127 -5.61 -18.75 26.92
C ARG A 127 -6.33 -19.30 25.70
N VAL A 128 -5.95 -18.80 24.52
CA VAL A 128 -6.31 -19.44 23.26
C VAL A 128 -5.79 -20.87 23.32
N ARG A 129 -6.65 -21.85 23.00
CA ARG A 129 -6.22 -23.24 22.89
C ARG A 129 -5.24 -23.31 21.72
N ALA A 130 -3.96 -23.51 22.02
CA ALA A 130 -3.00 -23.86 21.00
C ALA A 130 -3.37 -25.25 20.48
N HIS A 131 -3.59 -25.34 19.18
CA HIS A 131 -3.76 -26.62 18.51
C HIS A 131 -2.39 -27.05 18.01
N ASP A 132 -2.02 -28.30 18.27
CA ASP A 132 -0.80 -28.85 17.71
C ASP A 132 -0.93 -28.90 16.18
N ALA A 133 -0.04 -28.20 15.50
CA ALA A 133 0.00 -28.11 14.05
C ALA A 133 0.68 -29.36 13.44
N MET A 134 0.31 -30.55 13.91
CA MET A 134 0.82 -31.82 13.37
C MET A 134 -0.27 -32.53 12.59
N THR A 135 0.09 -33.03 11.41
CA THR A 135 -0.78 -33.89 10.61
C THR A 135 -0.74 -35.32 11.16
N LYS A 136 -1.79 -36.11 10.93
CA LYS A 136 -1.84 -37.53 11.34
C LYS A 136 -0.63 -38.33 10.82
N ALA A 137 -0.17 -38.03 9.60
CA ALA A 137 1.01 -38.65 9.01
C ALA A 137 2.29 -38.34 9.80
N THR A 138 2.46 -37.09 10.26
CA THR A 138 3.62 -36.73 11.09
C THR A 138 3.60 -37.42 12.46
N LEU A 139 2.43 -37.57 13.08
CA LEU A 139 2.29 -38.30 14.34
C LEU A 139 2.68 -39.77 14.19
N GLN A 140 2.22 -40.43 13.12
CA GLN A 140 2.55 -41.82 12.82
C GLN A 140 4.06 -42.01 12.60
N SER A 141 4.69 -41.14 11.79
CA SER A 141 6.13 -41.21 11.54
C SER A 141 6.95 -41.02 12.82
N VAL A 142 6.49 -40.16 13.75
CA VAL A 142 7.16 -39.97 15.05
C VAL A 142 7.03 -41.22 15.92
N ILE A 143 5.86 -41.87 15.93
CA ILE A 143 5.61 -43.11 16.70
C ILE A 143 6.44 -44.28 16.17
N GLU A 144 6.56 -44.40 14.84
CA GLU A 144 7.38 -45.41 14.16
C GLU A 144 8.85 -45.22 14.53
N LYS A 145 9.40 -44.01 14.30
CA LYS A 145 10.79 -43.69 14.63
C LYS A 145 11.11 -43.82 16.11
N ALA A 146 10.14 -43.53 16.99
CA ALA A 146 10.31 -43.75 18.43
C ALA A 146 10.32 -45.24 18.77
N GLY A 147 9.59 -46.07 18.01
CA GLY A 147 9.59 -47.52 18.13
C GLY A 147 10.89 -48.18 17.76
N ASP A 148 11.52 -47.71 16.68
CA ASP A 148 12.78 -48.25 16.17
C ASP A 148 13.95 -48.09 17.16
N ARG A 149 13.83 -47.17 18.13
CA ARG A 149 14.92 -46.84 19.05
C ARG A 149 15.05 -47.80 20.24
N HIS A 150 13.96 -48.46 20.64
CA HIS A 150 13.93 -49.39 21.78
C HIS A 150 14.64 -48.88 23.06
N ASP A 151 14.60 -47.57 23.30
CA ASP A 151 15.21 -46.90 24.45
C ASP A 151 14.13 -46.21 25.30
N GLU A 152 14.49 -45.86 26.54
CA GLU A 152 13.60 -45.16 27.48
C GLU A 152 13.06 -43.84 26.89
N TRP A 153 13.83 -43.22 26.00
CA TRP A 153 13.44 -42.00 25.29
C TRP A 153 12.35 -42.26 24.24
N GLY A 154 12.43 -43.35 23.49
CA GLY A 154 11.41 -43.80 22.55
C GLY A 154 10.07 -44.06 23.24
N ASP A 155 10.11 -44.74 24.39
CA ASP A 155 8.92 -45.01 25.20
C ASP A 155 8.33 -43.72 25.80
N ALA A 156 9.18 -42.81 26.30
CA ALA A 156 8.75 -41.53 26.82
C ALA A 156 8.10 -40.63 25.74
N VAL A 157 8.58 -40.69 24.50
CA VAL A 157 7.98 -39.97 23.37
C VAL A 157 6.62 -40.58 23.02
N ARG A 158 6.50 -41.91 22.95
CA ARG A 158 5.24 -42.61 22.67
C ARG A 158 4.13 -42.28 23.68
N LEU A 159 4.47 -42.11 24.96
CA LEU A 159 3.51 -41.73 26.01
C LEU A 159 3.01 -40.29 25.91
N ARG A 160 3.77 -39.39 25.26
CA ARG A 160 3.44 -37.96 25.15
C ARG A 160 2.70 -37.62 23.86
N VAL A 161 2.84 -38.44 22.83
CA VAL A 161 2.15 -38.24 21.56
C VAL A 161 0.68 -38.67 21.74
N PRO A 162 -0.30 -37.76 21.56
CA PRO A 162 -1.70 -38.12 21.69
C PRO A 162 -2.08 -39.09 20.57
N MET A 163 -2.50 -40.30 20.92
CA MET A 163 -3.15 -41.20 19.96
C MET A 163 -4.52 -40.61 19.59
N SER A 164 -4.72 -40.26 18.32
CA SER A 164 -5.99 -39.76 17.79
C SER A 164 -6.86 -40.87 17.24
#